data_AF-A0A2E1NUT5-F1
#
_entry.id   AF-A0A2E1NUT5-F1
#
_cell.length_a   1.000
_cell.length_b   1.000
_cell.length_c   1.000
_cell.angle_alpha   90.00
_cell.angle_beta   90.00
_cell.angle_gamma   90.00
#
_symmetry.space_group_name_H-M   'P 1'
#
loop_
_entity.id
_entity.type
_entity.pdbx_description
1 polymer ?
#
loop_
_entity_poly.entity_id
_entity_poly.type
_entity_poly.pdbx_seq_one_letter_code
_entity_poly.pdbx_strand_id
1 'polypeptide(L)'
;MAKGFKTGGRTKGTPNRAKQALRESLSSLYPDYDPILAMVEMANDEALEPSMRLDCHKTIANYIHPKMRSIEHIIEDEPQPINITIVKPESTTEPRITLGS
;
A
#
# COMPACT_ATOMS: atom_id res chain seq x y z
N MET A 1 39.74 -23.47 19.68
CA MET A 1 38.48 -23.39 18.89
C MET A 1 38.68 -22.37 17.78
N ALA A 2 38.91 -22.80 16.53
CA ALA A 2 39.10 -21.87 15.41
C ALA A 2 37.73 -21.49 14.82
N LYS A 3 37.28 -20.27 15.09
CA LYS A 3 36.03 -19.70 14.56
C LYS A 3 36.30 -19.23 13.13
N GLY A 4 35.96 -20.05 12.14
CA GLY A 4 36.16 -19.73 10.73
C GLY A 4 35.45 -18.42 10.34
N PHE A 5 36.22 -17.40 9.97
CA PHE A 5 35.72 -16.13 9.46
C PHE A 5 35.21 -16.35 8.03
N LYS A 6 33.89 -16.26 7.81
CA LYS A 6 33.29 -16.35 6.47
C LYS A 6 33.52 -15.04 5.73
N THR A 7 34.59 -14.95 4.92
CA THR A 7 34.96 -13.75 4.16
C THR A 7 34.34 -13.68 2.76
N GLY A 8 33.61 -14.71 2.31
CA GLY A 8 33.14 -14.87 0.93
C GLY A 8 31.68 -14.52 0.66
N GLY A 9 31.10 -13.54 1.36
CA GLY A 9 29.71 -13.12 1.13
C GLY A 9 29.60 -11.92 0.20
N ARG A 10 28.54 -11.86 -0.64
CA ARG A 10 28.17 -10.61 -1.33
C ARG A 10 27.86 -9.54 -0.29
N THR A 11 28.47 -8.35 -0.41
CA THR A 11 28.10 -7.23 0.45
C THR A 11 26.67 -6.81 0.12
N LYS A 12 25.83 -6.69 1.15
CA LYS A 12 24.45 -6.26 0.99
C LYS A 12 24.46 -4.86 0.35
N GLY A 13 23.87 -4.74 -0.83
CA GLY A 13 23.89 -3.50 -1.61
C GLY A 13 24.77 -3.55 -2.86
N THR A 14 25.61 -4.57 -3.09
CA THR A 14 26.29 -4.72 -4.39
C THR A 14 25.24 -4.94 -5.47
N PRO A 15 25.15 -4.07 -6.50
CA PRO A 15 24.27 -4.28 -7.63
C PRO A 15 24.53 -5.63 -8.28
N ASN A 16 23.51 -6.20 -8.93
CA ASN A 16 23.73 -7.39 -9.73
C ASN A 16 24.55 -6.98 -10.97
N ARG A 17 25.80 -7.46 -11.07
CA ARG A 17 26.73 -7.13 -12.17
C ARG A 17 26.10 -7.34 -13.56
N ALA A 18 25.25 -8.36 -13.73
CA ALA A 18 24.55 -8.59 -14.98
C ALA A 18 23.53 -7.48 -15.31
N LYS A 19 22.81 -6.97 -14.29
CA LYS A 19 21.87 -5.84 -14.47
C LYS A 19 22.60 -4.54 -14.80
N GLN A 20 23.77 -4.33 -14.21
CA GLN A 20 24.60 -3.17 -14.51
C GLN A 20 25.09 -3.18 -15.96
N ALA A 21 25.66 -4.30 -16.41
CA ALA A 21 26.11 -4.46 -17.80
C ALA A 21 24.97 -4.25 -18.80
N LEU A 22 23.78 -4.78 -18.52
CA LEU A 22 22.59 -4.54 -19.36
C LEU A 22 22.25 -3.04 -19.44
N ARG A 23 22.28 -2.33 -18.32
CA ARG A 23 21.96 -0.90 -18.26
C ARG A 23 22.97 -0.06 -19.03
N GLU A 24 24.26 -0.40 -18.92
CA GLU A 24 25.34 0.22 -19.68
C GLU A 24 25.18 -0.02 -21.19
N SER A 25 24.89 -1.25 -21.60
CA SER A 25 24.63 -1.58 -23.02
C SER A 25 23.41 -0.84 -23.57
N LEU A 26 22.31 -0.79 -22.82
CA LEU A 26 21.10 -0.06 -23.24
C LEU A 26 21.37 1.43 -23.38
N SER A 27 22.09 2.04 -22.43
CA SER A 27 22.47 3.46 -22.51
C SER A 27 23.41 3.76 -23.67
N SER A 28 24.26 2.81 -24.05
CA SER A 28 25.18 2.95 -25.19
C SER A 28 24.45 2.86 -26.53
N LEU A 29 23.51 1.91 -26.66
CA LEU A 29 22.75 1.68 -27.89
C LEU A 29 21.62 2.69 -28.09
N TYR A 30 21.00 3.13 -27.00
CA TYR A 30 19.84 4.02 -27.02
C TYR A 30 19.98 5.10 -25.93
N PRO A 31 20.76 6.17 -26.19
CA PRO A 31 21.08 7.18 -25.19
C PRO A 31 19.87 7.98 -24.70
N ASP A 32 18.88 8.20 -25.56
CA ASP A 32 17.67 8.99 -25.26
C ASP A 32 16.41 8.13 -25.03
N TYR A 33 16.58 6.82 -24.84
CA TYR A 33 15.44 5.91 -24.67
C TYR A 33 14.87 5.96 -23.25
N ASP A 34 13.67 6.52 -23.15
CA ASP A 34 12.83 6.39 -21.97
C ASP A 34 11.77 5.28 -22.20
N PRO A 35 11.87 4.15 -21.46
CA PRO A 35 10.89 3.07 -21.56
C PRO A 35 9.46 3.53 -21.23
N ILE A 36 9.27 4.47 -20.31
CA ILE A 36 7.94 4.95 -19.94
C ILE A 36 7.36 5.75 -21.11
N LEU A 37 8.15 6.62 -21.74
CA LEU A 37 7.71 7.40 -22.89
C LEU A 37 7.34 6.51 -24.07
N ALA A 38 8.18 5.52 -24.38
CA ALA A 38 7.90 4.54 -25.43
C ALA A 38 6.60 3.76 -25.17
N MET A 39 6.34 3.39 -23.91
CA MET A 39 5.07 2.75 -23.55
C MET A 39 3.87 3.68 -23.71
N VAL A 40 4.02 4.98 -23.46
CA VAL A 40 2.96 5.98 -23.69
C VAL A 40 2.63 6.09 -25.17
N GLU A 41 3.65 6.13 -26.03
CA GLU A 41 3.46 6.13 -27.49
C GLU A 41 2.70 4.88 -27.94
N MET A 42 3.12 3.69 -27.49
CA MET A 42 2.45 2.43 -27.79
C MET A 42 1.01 2.36 -27.26
N ALA A 43 0.73 2.95 -26.10
CA ALA A 43 -0.62 2.95 -25.53
C ALA A 43 -1.60 3.82 -26.35
N ASN A 44 -1.09 4.89 -26.96
CA ASN A 44 -1.87 5.81 -27.78
C ASN A 44 -1.99 5.37 -29.26
N ASP A 45 -1.19 4.40 -29.70
CA ASP A 45 -1.28 3.86 -31.06
C ASP A 45 -2.55 3.01 -31.24
N GLU A 46 -3.49 3.49 -32.04
CA GLU A 46 -4.75 2.79 -32.33
C GLU A 46 -4.57 1.56 -33.22
N ALA A 47 -3.44 1.42 -33.91
CA ALA A 47 -3.13 0.24 -34.72
C ALA A 47 -2.70 -0.97 -33.87
N LEU A 48 -2.33 -0.75 -32.61
CA LEU A 48 -1.97 -1.81 -31.67
C LEU A 48 -3.21 -2.51 -31.11
N GLU A 49 -3.07 -3.82 -30.86
CA GLU A 49 -4.14 -4.61 -30.24
C GLU A 49 -4.62 -3.98 -28.92
N PRO A 50 -5.94 -3.89 -28.68
CA PRO A 50 -6.49 -3.25 -27.48
C PRO A 50 -5.94 -3.85 -26.17
N SER A 51 -5.63 -5.14 -26.15
CA SER A 51 -5.02 -5.83 -25.00
C SER A 51 -3.63 -5.30 -24.68
N MET A 52 -2.78 -5.09 -25.70
CA MET A 52 -1.43 -4.55 -25.53
C MET A 52 -1.47 -3.10 -25.04
N ARG A 53 -2.41 -2.31 -25.57
CA ARG A 53 -2.63 -0.92 -25.12
C ARG A 53 -3.07 -0.87 -23.65
N LEU A 54 -3.98 -1.77 -23.26
CA LEU A 54 -4.43 -1.90 -21.87
C LEU A 54 -3.28 -2.22 -20.92
N ASP A 55 -2.39 -3.15 -21.30
CA ASP A 55 -1.22 -3.51 -20.49
C ASP A 55 -0.24 -2.33 -20.35
N CYS A 56 -0.05 -1.54 -21.42
CA CYS A 56 0.74 -0.31 -21.37
C CYS A 56 0.14 0.69 -20.38
N HIS A 57 -1.16 1.01 -20.52
CA HIS A 57 -1.86 1.92 -19.61
C HIS A 57 -1.81 1.44 -18.15
N LYS A 58 -2.01 0.14 -17.91
CA LYS A 58 -1.94 -0.44 -16.56
C LYS A 58 -0.57 -0.25 -15.93
N THR A 59 0.49 -0.40 -16.72
CA THR A 59 1.87 -0.21 -16.24
C THR A 59 2.14 1.25 -15.92
N ILE A 60 1.80 2.16 -16.85
CA ILE A 60 1.96 3.62 -16.70
C ILE A 60 1.20 4.14 -15.49
N ALA A 61 -0.03 3.66 -15.25
CA ALA A 61 -0.85 4.06 -14.11
C ALA A 61 -0.15 3.84 -12.75
N ASN A 62 0.72 2.82 -12.62
CA ASN A 62 1.45 2.57 -11.37
C ASN A 62 2.55 3.61 -11.07
N TYR A 63 3.02 4.33 -12.10
CA TYR A 63 4.03 5.38 -11.95
C TYR A 63 3.40 6.74 -11.71
N ILE A 64 2.21 6.98 -12.28
CA ILE A 64 1.48 8.25 -12.14
C ILE A 64 0.65 8.26 -10.84
N HIS A 65 -0.06 7.17 -10.56
CA HIS A 65 -0.98 7.09 -9.44
C HIS A 65 -0.43 6.18 -8.35
N PRO A 66 -0.24 6.70 -7.12
CA PRO A 66 0.10 5.88 -5.98
C PRO A 66 -0.95 4.79 -5.78
N LYS A 67 -0.52 3.53 -5.63
CA LYS A 67 -1.44 2.48 -5.19
C LYS A 67 -1.93 2.82 -3.80
N MET A 68 -3.24 3.01 -3.65
CA MET A 68 -3.86 3.16 -2.34
C MET A 68 -3.55 1.92 -1.52
N ARG A 69 -2.86 2.11 -0.40
CA ARG A 69 -2.66 1.03 0.58
C ARG A 69 -3.89 0.97 1.44
N SER A 70 -4.40 -0.23 1.69
CA SER A 70 -5.37 -0.44 2.75
C SER A 70 -4.71 -0.09 4.07
N ILE A 71 -5.24 0.90 4.77
CA ILE A 71 -4.85 1.16 6.16
C ILE A 71 -5.54 0.07 6.97
N GLU A 72 -4.77 -0.89 7.46
CA GLU A 72 -5.24 -1.71 8.57
C GLU A 72 -5.38 -0.77 9.76
N HIS A 73 -6.61 -0.50 10.19
CA HIS A 73 -6.83 0.12 11.50
C HIS A 73 -6.37 -0.92 12.52
N ILE A 74 -5.14 -0.78 12.99
CA ILE A 74 -4.71 -1.39 14.23
C ILE A 74 -5.54 -0.65 15.27
N ILE A 75 -6.69 -1.22 15.64
CA ILE A 75 -7.36 -0.85 16.89
C ILE A 75 -6.35 -1.29 17.94
N GLU A 76 -5.51 -0.36 18.39
CA GLU A 76 -4.77 -0.54 19.62
C GLU A 76 -5.85 -0.79 20.67
N ASP A 77 -5.88 -2.02 21.17
CA ASP A 77 -6.76 -2.51 22.22
C ASP A 77 -6.33 -1.89 23.56
N GLU A 78 -6.15 -0.56 23.58
CA GLU A 78 -6.10 0.23 24.80
C GLU A 78 -7.50 0.07 25.42
N PRO A 79 -7.62 -0.62 26.56
CA PRO A 79 -8.91 -0.83 27.19
C PRO A 79 -9.46 0.53 27.59
N GLN A 80 -10.32 1.09 26.74
CA GLN A 80 -11.08 2.30 27.06
C GLN A 80 -11.87 1.98 28.33
N PRO A 81 -11.79 2.80 29.39
CA PRO A 81 -12.47 2.50 30.64
C PRO A 81 -13.98 2.43 30.40
N ILE A 82 -14.54 1.24 30.60
CA ILE A 82 -15.98 0.99 30.47
C ILE A 82 -16.66 1.63 31.69
N ASN A 83 -17.28 2.78 31.49
CA ASN A 83 -18.08 3.44 32.53
C ASN A 83 -19.47 2.79 32.62
N ILE A 84 -19.65 1.90 33.59
CA ILE A 84 -20.95 1.31 33.92
C ILE A 84 -21.65 2.21 34.94
N THR A 85 -22.63 3.00 34.48
CA THR A 85 -23.46 3.83 35.37
C THR A 85 -24.68 3.03 35.84
N ILE A 86 -24.63 2.53 37.07
CA ILE A 86 -25.77 1.84 37.69
C ILE A 86 -26.74 2.91 38.20
N VAL A 87 -27.79 3.18 37.42
CA VAL A 87 -28.88 4.07 37.83
C VAL A 87 -29.82 3.29 38.75
N LYS A 88 -29.95 3.73 40.01
CA LYS A 88 -31.01 3.22 40.90
C LYS A 88 -32.35 3.67 40.32
N PRO A 89 -33.35 2.79 40.15
CA PRO A 89 -34.67 3.25 39.75
C PRO A 89 -35.19 4.17 40.85
N GLU A 90 -35.45 5.42 40.49
CA GLU A 90 -36.23 6.37 41.28
C GLU A 90 -37.50 5.62 41.73
N SER A 91 -37.76 5.57 43.03
CA SER A 91 -38.97 4.96 43.54
C SER A 91 -40.17 5.64 42.89
N THR A 92 -40.88 4.92 42.02
CA THR A 92 -42.18 5.30 41.47
C THR A 92 -43.06 5.75 42.61
N THR A 93 -43.20 7.08 42.78
CA THR A 93 -44.17 7.64 43.70
C THR A 93 -45.50 7.53 42.97
N GLU A 94 -46.30 6.52 43.32
CA GLU A 94 -47.65 6.37 42.81
C GLU A 94 -48.44 7.66 43.09
N PRO A 95 -49.19 8.20 42.11
CA PRO A 95 -50.06 9.33 42.37
C PRO A 95 -51.19 8.88 43.30
N ARG A 96 -51.21 9.43 44.51
CA ARG A 96 -52.30 9.26 45.47
C ARG A 96 -53.56 9.93 44.90
N ILE A 97 -54.41 9.17 44.23
CA ILE A 97 -55.72 9.64 43.79
C ILE A 97 -56.56 9.87 45.06
N THR A 98 -56.72 11.13 45.45
CA THR A 98 -57.73 11.53 46.44
C THR A 98 -59.09 11.52 45.76
N LEU A 99 -59.88 10.47 45.99
CA LEU A 99 -61.31 10.51 45.71
C LEU A 99 -61.98 11.34 46.81
N GLY A 100 -62.39 12.56 46.46
CA GLY A 100 -63.27 13.38 47.28
C GLY A 100 -64.72 13.09 46.96
N SER A 101 -65.47 12.66 47.98
CA SER A 101 -66.85 13.05 48.33
C SER A 101 -67.37 12.10 49.41
#